data_AF-A0A545U6Q5-F1
#
_entry.id   AF-A0A545U6Q5-F1
#
_cell.length_a   1.000
_cell.length_b   1.000
_cell.length_c   1.000
_cell.angle_alpha   90.00
_cell.angle_beta   90.00
_cell.angle_gamma   90.00
#
_symmetry.space_group_name_H-M   'P 1'
#
loop_
_entity.id
_entity.type
_entity.pdbx_description
1 polymer ?
#
loop_
_entity_poly.entity_id
_entity_poly.type
_entity_poly.pdbx_seq_one_letter_code
_entity_poly.pdbx_strand_id
1 'polypeptide(L)'
;MLQELTWIGIAFCVSQSALFSGLNLAFFSLSRMQLQVDSDRGMRAADRVLALRKDSNFLLTTILWGNVAINVLLTLLSNSVMAGATAFLFSTVVITFFGEITPQAYFSRNALRMASLLAPVLRFYQFLLYPVAKPSAKVLDAWLGREGIDYLRENDLKAVIRAHIEAEDAEVQPVEGIGAINFLAIDDLSVSDEGEVVNEQSVIPLPAKVDFPLIPEIERSPDDPFLQRLDASGQSWVILTNDAGEPLLVVDADGCLRDAVFNREQPFDPYDYCHRPIVVTDPKVPLGDLIYQLKINERDDRNHDGVIEDDVILLWGEQRRIITGADLLGRLLKGITS
;
A
#
# COMPACT_ATOMS: atom_id res chain seq x y z
N MET A 1 31.77 14.08 -53.12
CA MET A 1 31.60 12.73 -52.55
C MET A 1 32.03 12.67 -51.09
N LEU A 2 33.26 13.09 -50.75
CA LEU A 2 33.73 13.06 -49.35
C LEU A 2 32.93 13.98 -48.42
N GLN A 3 32.58 15.20 -48.87
CA GLN A 3 31.80 16.16 -48.08
C GLN A 3 30.34 15.72 -47.85
N GLU A 4 29.70 15.14 -48.87
CA GLU A 4 28.36 14.53 -48.75
C GLU A 4 28.36 13.40 -47.72
N LEU A 5 29.40 12.54 -47.74
CA LEU A 5 29.56 11.46 -46.77
C LEU A 5 29.72 11.98 -45.35
N THR A 6 30.44 13.10 -45.17
CA THR A 6 30.59 13.73 -43.86
C THR A 6 29.26 14.29 -43.33
N TRP A 7 28.44 14.91 -44.18
CA TRP A 7 27.11 15.38 -43.78
C TRP A 7 26.17 14.24 -43.39
N ILE A 8 26.22 13.12 -44.11
CA ILE A 8 25.50 11.89 -43.73
C ILE A 8 26.00 11.37 -42.38
N GLY A 9 27.32 11.38 -42.16
CA GLY A 9 27.94 11.01 -40.89
C GLY A 9 27.51 11.92 -39.73
N ILE A 10 27.43 13.24 -39.96
CA ILE A 10 26.94 14.23 -39.01
C ILE A 10 25.47 13.94 -38.66
N ALA A 11 24.61 13.76 -39.66
CA ALA A 11 23.20 13.46 -39.44
C ALA A 11 23.01 12.14 -38.67
N PHE A 12 23.80 11.11 -38.99
CA PHE A 12 23.83 9.87 -38.24
C PHE A 12 24.25 10.09 -36.79
N CYS A 13 25.32 10.84 -36.54
CA CYS A 13 25.77 11.14 -35.18
C CYS A 13 24.71 11.91 -34.38
N VAL A 14 24.03 12.88 -34.99
CA VAL A 14 22.92 13.60 -34.32
C VAL A 14 21.80 12.62 -33.93
N SER A 15 21.44 11.70 -34.82
CA SER A 15 20.41 10.68 -34.51
C SER A 15 20.80 9.77 -33.35
N GLN A 16 22.07 9.38 -33.26
CA GLN A 16 22.54 8.51 -32.19
C GLN A 16 22.72 9.28 -30.87
N SER A 17 23.17 10.53 -30.93
CA SER A 17 23.22 11.46 -29.79
C SER A 17 21.81 11.61 -29.18
N ALA A 18 20.81 11.89 -30.03
CA ALA A 18 19.40 11.93 -29.66
C ALA A 18 18.91 10.66 -28.98
N LEU A 19 19.28 9.49 -29.54
CA LEU A 19 18.91 8.19 -28.99
C LEU A 19 19.52 7.97 -27.60
N PHE A 20 20.82 8.17 -27.42
CA PHE A 20 21.47 7.93 -26.13
C PHE A 20 21.00 8.92 -25.06
N SER A 21 20.96 10.20 -25.40
CA SER A 21 20.52 11.24 -24.48
C SER A 21 19.05 11.07 -24.06
N GLY A 22 18.17 10.80 -25.03
CA GLY A 22 16.76 10.51 -24.77
C GLY A 22 16.55 9.23 -23.96
N LEU A 23 17.27 8.14 -24.29
CA LEU A 23 17.19 6.89 -23.54
C LEU A 23 17.72 7.03 -22.11
N ASN A 24 18.78 7.82 -21.89
CA ASN A 24 19.26 8.10 -20.54
C ASN A 24 18.11 8.60 -19.66
N LEU A 25 17.42 9.64 -20.13
CA LEU A 25 16.30 10.19 -19.38
C LEU A 25 15.13 9.22 -19.29
N ALA A 26 14.72 8.58 -20.40
CA ALA A 26 13.59 7.64 -20.40
C ALA A 26 13.79 6.44 -19.48
N PHE A 27 14.99 5.85 -19.47
CA PHE A 27 15.27 4.73 -18.58
C PHE A 27 15.26 5.21 -17.14
N PHE A 28 15.93 6.30 -16.77
CA PHE A 28 16.10 6.68 -15.36
C PHE A 28 14.97 7.55 -14.78
N SER A 29 14.07 8.11 -15.60
CA SER A 29 12.88 8.80 -15.12
C SER A 29 11.79 7.85 -14.61
N LEU A 30 11.84 6.58 -14.99
CA LEU A 30 10.89 5.56 -14.53
C LEU A 30 11.35 4.97 -13.20
N SER A 31 10.49 4.99 -12.19
CA SER A 31 10.77 4.32 -10.91
C SER A 31 10.83 2.81 -11.11
N ARG A 32 11.79 2.16 -10.44
CA ARG A 32 11.90 0.70 -10.47
C ARG A 32 10.68 0.01 -9.86
N MET A 33 10.06 0.62 -8.84
CA MET A 33 8.81 0.11 -8.26
C MET A 33 7.68 0.16 -9.29
N GLN A 34 7.52 1.27 -10.01
CA GLN A 34 6.51 1.40 -11.07
C GLN A 34 6.71 0.34 -12.16
N LEU A 35 7.96 0.15 -12.61
CA LEU A 35 8.29 -0.89 -13.58
C LEU A 35 7.98 -2.31 -13.08
N GLN A 36 8.20 -2.59 -11.80
CA GLN A 36 7.87 -3.88 -11.20
C GLN A 36 6.35 -4.10 -11.15
N VAL A 37 5.59 -3.09 -10.69
CA VAL A 37 4.12 -3.14 -10.65
C VAL A 37 3.53 -3.34 -12.05
N ASP A 38 4.02 -2.61 -13.05
CA ASP A 38 3.56 -2.75 -14.43
C ASP A 38 3.93 -4.11 -15.05
N SER A 39 5.12 -4.62 -14.73
CA SER A 39 5.57 -5.98 -15.09
C SER A 39 4.65 -7.04 -14.49
N ASP A 40 4.31 -6.92 -13.21
CA ASP A 40 3.45 -7.87 -12.50
C ASP A 40 2.00 -7.83 -13.04
N ARG A 41 1.56 -6.69 -13.59
CA ARG A 41 0.30 -6.54 -14.36
C ARG A 41 0.37 -7.12 -15.78
N GLY A 42 1.49 -7.71 -16.18
CA GLY A 42 1.68 -8.36 -17.49
C GLY A 42 2.08 -7.42 -18.62
N MET A 43 2.52 -6.19 -18.32
CA MET A 43 2.95 -5.24 -19.35
C MET A 43 4.34 -5.60 -19.88
N ARG A 44 4.39 -6.29 -21.03
CA ARG A 44 5.64 -6.69 -21.72
C ARG A 44 6.65 -5.56 -21.94
N ALA A 45 6.18 -4.31 -22.03
CA ALA A 45 7.07 -3.16 -22.17
C ALA A 45 7.87 -2.89 -20.90
N ALA A 46 7.23 -3.02 -19.73
CA ALA A 46 7.89 -2.89 -18.44
C ALA A 46 8.92 -4.01 -18.24
N ASP A 47 8.59 -5.26 -18.59
CA ASP A 47 9.52 -6.41 -18.50
C ASP A 47 10.84 -6.15 -19.23
N ARG A 48 10.76 -5.59 -20.45
CA ARG A 48 11.96 -5.30 -21.27
C ARG A 48 12.83 -4.22 -20.65
N VAL A 49 12.21 -3.16 -20.14
CA VAL A 49 12.90 -2.04 -19.49
C VAL A 49 13.52 -2.50 -18.17
N LEU A 50 12.75 -3.24 -17.36
CA LEU A 50 13.17 -3.81 -16.09
C LEU A 50 14.34 -4.79 -16.26
N ALA A 51 14.33 -5.61 -17.32
CA ALA A 51 15.43 -6.52 -17.63
C ALA A 51 16.76 -5.78 -17.88
N LEU A 52 16.70 -4.58 -18.49
CA LEU A 52 17.88 -3.72 -18.70
C LEU A 52 18.28 -2.96 -17.42
N ARG A 53 17.30 -2.49 -16.63
CA ARG A 53 17.51 -1.84 -15.32
C ARG A 53 17.92 -2.82 -14.21
N LYS A 54 17.97 -4.12 -14.46
CA LYS A 54 18.53 -5.08 -13.49
C LYS A 54 20.02 -4.80 -13.21
N ASP A 55 20.73 -4.28 -14.19
CA ASP A 55 22.14 -3.86 -14.09
C ASP A 55 22.24 -2.36 -14.46
N SER A 56 21.63 -1.52 -13.62
CA SER A 56 21.50 -0.07 -13.88
C SER A 56 22.82 0.65 -14.08
N ASN A 57 23.87 0.30 -13.33
CA ASN A 57 25.18 0.91 -13.50
C ASN A 57 25.79 0.54 -14.86
N PHE A 58 25.58 -0.70 -15.35
CA PHE A 58 26.00 -1.10 -16.69
C PHE A 58 25.18 -0.42 -17.78
N LEU A 59 23.87 -0.28 -17.58
CA LEU A 59 22.99 0.47 -18.46
C LEU A 59 23.42 1.94 -18.58
N LEU A 60 23.58 2.61 -17.43
CA LEU A 60 24.02 4.00 -17.32
C LEU A 60 25.34 4.22 -18.05
N THR A 61 26.35 3.42 -17.71
CA THR A 61 27.68 3.56 -18.32
C THR A 61 27.67 3.28 -19.81
N THR A 62 26.89 2.32 -20.31
CA THR A 62 26.75 2.07 -21.75
C THR A 62 26.17 3.30 -22.46
N ILE A 63 25.11 3.89 -21.91
CA ILE A 63 24.46 5.06 -22.48
C ILE A 63 25.41 6.27 -22.47
N LEU A 64 26.10 6.51 -21.35
CA LEU A 64 27.03 7.63 -21.21
C LEU A 64 28.24 7.51 -22.14
N TRP A 65 28.87 6.32 -22.21
CA TRP A 65 29.97 6.08 -23.13
C TRP A 65 29.55 6.28 -24.59
N GLY A 66 28.37 5.77 -24.98
CA GLY A 66 27.80 5.97 -26.31
C GLY A 66 27.59 7.45 -26.62
N ASN A 67 26.92 8.17 -25.71
CA ASN A 67 26.62 9.59 -25.88
C ASN A 67 27.90 10.43 -26.06
N VAL A 68 28.87 10.27 -25.15
CA VAL A 68 30.13 11.02 -25.20
C VAL A 68 30.90 10.68 -26.48
N ALA A 69 31.01 9.40 -26.84
CA ALA A 69 31.73 8.99 -28.05
C ALA A 69 31.14 9.61 -29.32
N ILE A 70 29.80 9.63 -29.44
CA ILE A 70 29.11 10.19 -30.60
C ILE A 70 29.20 11.71 -30.65
N ASN A 71 29.06 12.39 -29.51
CA ASN A 71 29.19 13.85 -29.45
C ASN A 71 30.61 14.30 -29.81
N VAL A 72 31.63 13.59 -29.34
CA VAL A 72 33.02 13.82 -29.75
C VAL A 72 33.20 13.54 -31.25
N LEU A 73 32.68 12.42 -31.77
CA LEU A 73 32.77 12.10 -33.21
C LEU A 73 32.08 13.17 -34.07
N LEU A 74 30.89 13.62 -33.68
CA LEU A 74 30.15 14.69 -34.35
C LEU A 74 30.98 15.98 -34.39
N THR A 75 31.60 16.36 -33.27
CA THR A 75 32.45 17.55 -33.19
C THR A 75 33.67 17.43 -34.11
N LEU A 76 34.31 16.26 -34.16
CA LEU A 76 35.43 15.99 -35.07
C LEU A 76 35.01 16.04 -36.54
N LEU A 77 33.85 15.47 -36.89
CA LEU A 77 33.30 15.55 -38.25
C LEU A 77 32.93 16.97 -38.63
N SER A 78 32.29 17.74 -37.73
CA SER A 78 32.00 19.16 -37.95
C SER A 78 33.26 19.97 -38.19
N ASN A 79 34.33 19.72 -37.44
CA ASN A 79 35.62 20.40 -37.62
C ASN A 79 36.35 20.02 -38.92
N SER A 80 35.97 18.90 -39.55
CA SER A 80 36.51 18.52 -40.87
C SER A 80 35.84 19.26 -42.03
N VAL A 81 34.62 19.81 -41.82
CA VAL A 81 33.85 20.54 -42.85
C VAL A 81 33.84 22.05 -42.59
N MET A 82 33.87 22.46 -41.32
CA MET A 82 33.84 23.84 -40.86
C MET A 82 35.13 24.15 -40.10
N ALA A 83 35.61 25.39 -40.14
CA ALA A 83 36.87 25.76 -39.48
C ALA A 83 36.66 26.33 -38.06
N GLY A 84 37.37 25.78 -37.08
CA GLY A 84 37.61 26.39 -35.77
C GLY A 84 36.33 26.75 -35.00
N ALA A 85 36.16 28.04 -34.67
CA ALA A 85 35.06 28.51 -33.85
C ALA A 85 33.67 28.22 -34.47
N THR A 86 33.55 28.21 -35.79
CA THR A 86 32.27 27.91 -36.46
C THR A 86 31.87 26.44 -36.29
N ALA A 87 32.84 25.51 -36.37
CA ALA A 87 32.58 24.09 -36.14
C ALA A 87 32.15 23.82 -34.69
N PHE A 88 32.82 24.48 -33.75
CA PHE A 88 32.47 24.42 -32.33
C PHE A 88 31.06 24.94 -32.07
N LEU A 89 30.73 26.14 -32.56
CA LEU A 89 29.39 26.72 -32.37
C LEU A 89 28.30 25.87 -33.04
N PHE A 90 28.55 25.40 -34.26
CA PHE A 90 27.61 24.53 -34.98
C PHE A 90 27.36 23.23 -34.22
N SER A 91 28.43 22.49 -33.86
CA SER A 91 28.30 21.22 -33.12
C SER A 91 27.64 21.43 -31.76
N THR A 92 27.99 22.50 -31.04
CA THR A 92 27.36 22.83 -29.75
C THR A 92 25.85 23.05 -29.91
N VAL A 93 25.43 23.91 -30.84
CA VAL A 93 23.99 24.18 -31.05
C VAL A 93 23.26 22.93 -31.50
N VAL A 94 23.84 22.17 -32.44
CA VAL A 94 23.21 20.98 -33.00
C VAL A 94 23.07 19.87 -31.97
N ILE A 95 24.14 19.56 -31.22
CA ILE A 95 24.12 18.56 -30.14
C ILE A 95 23.09 18.98 -29.09
N THR A 96 23.17 20.22 -28.61
CA THR A 96 22.31 20.68 -27.52
C THR A 96 20.84 20.66 -27.91
N PHE A 97 20.45 21.22 -29.06
CA PHE A 97 19.04 21.30 -29.42
C PHE A 97 18.48 19.99 -29.98
N PHE A 98 19.19 19.38 -30.94
CA PHE A 98 18.69 18.21 -31.68
C PHE A 98 19.18 16.88 -31.11
N GLY A 99 20.32 16.85 -30.44
CA GLY A 99 20.86 15.66 -29.78
C GLY A 99 20.43 15.50 -28.32
N GLU A 100 20.12 16.59 -27.61
CA GLU A 100 19.83 16.52 -26.17
C GLU A 100 18.45 17.05 -25.81
N ILE A 101 18.20 18.36 -25.92
CA ILE A 101 16.98 19.00 -25.36
C ILE A 101 15.71 18.43 -25.97
N THR A 102 15.59 18.43 -27.30
CA THR A 102 14.36 18.00 -27.98
C THR A 102 14.11 16.48 -27.79
N PRO A 103 15.12 15.60 -27.98
CA PRO A 103 14.96 14.18 -27.70
C PRO A 103 14.59 13.90 -26.25
N GLN A 104 15.29 14.49 -25.28
CA GLN A 104 14.99 14.29 -23.86
C GLN A 104 13.55 14.71 -23.51
N ALA A 105 13.10 15.86 -24.00
CA ALA A 105 11.74 16.33 -23.76
C ALA A 105 10.65 15.41 -24.35
N TYR A 106 10.91 14.80 -25.51
CA TYR A 106 9.99 13.84 -26.11
C TYR A 106 10.01 12.49 -25.37
N PHE A 107 11.20 12.02 -25.02
CA PHE A 107 11.43 10.73 -24.38
C PHE A 107 10.92 10.72 -22.94
N SER A 108 11.03 11.82 -22.19
CA SER A 108 10.49 11.91 -20.83
C SER A 108 8.97 11.72 -20.79
N ARG A 109 8.25 12.26 -21.77
CA ARG A 109 6.79 12.12 -21.89
C ARG A 109 6.35 10.73 -22.37
N ASN A 110 7.24 9.99 -23.03
CA ASN A 110 6.95 8.68 -23.63
C ASN A 110 7.92 7.60 -23.12
N ALA A 111 8.39 7.74 -21.87
CA ALA A 111 9.56 7.03 -21.36
C ALA A 111 9.45 5.52 -21.51
N LEU A 112 8.37 4.91 -20.99
CA LEU A 112 8.17 3.46 -21.02
C LEU A 112 8.11 2.92 -22.46
N ARG A 113 7.39 3.62 -23.34
CA ARG A 113 7.24 3.23 -24.75
C ARG A 113 8.57 3.29 -25.49
N MET A 114 9.30 4.40 -25.36
CA MET A 114 10.56 4.62 -26.08
C MET A 114 11.68 3.72 -25.55
N ALA A 115 11.80 3.57 -24.23
CA ALA A 115 12.77 2.67 -23.60
C ALA A 115 12.52 1.21 -24.01
N SER A 116 11.26 0.76 -24.03
CA SER A 116 10.90 -0.60 -24.47
C SER A 116 11.15 -0.83 -25.97
N LEU A 117 10.81 0.15 -26.81
CA LEU A 117 11.00 0.05 -28.27
C LEU A 117 12.48 -0.01 -28.65
N LEU A 118 13.31 0.83 -28.03
CA LEU A 118 14.73 0.96 -28.32
C LEU A 118 15.62 0.04 -27.46
N ALA A 119 15.03 -0.73 -26.55
CA ALA A 119 15.75 -1.74 -25.75
C ALA A 119 16.64 -2.68 -26.59
N PRO A 120 16.22 -3.21 -27.76
CA PRO A 120 17.07 -4.06 -28.59
C PRO A 120 18.30 -3.33 -29.14
N VAL A 121 18.13 -2.07 -29.55
CA VAL A 121 19.24 -1.21 -30.03
C VAL A 121 20.23 -0.98 -28.89
N LEU A 122 19.73 -0.73 -27.68
CA LEU A 122 20.60 -0.53 -26.53
C LEU A 122 21.33 -1.81 -26.12
N ARG A 123 20.71 -2.99 -26.26
CA ARG A 123 21.40 -4.28 -26.06
C ARG A 123 22.54 -4.50 -27.04
N PHE A 124 22.37 -4.09 -28.29
CA PHE A 124 23.45 -4.10 -29.27
C PHE A 124 24.63 -3.22 -28.82
N TYR A 125 24.35 -2.01 -28.31
CA TYR A 125 25.38 -1.14 -27.77
C TYR A 125 26.02 -1.66 -26.48
N GLN A 126 25.25 -2.32 -25.61
CA GLN A 126 25.80 -2.98 -24.43
C GLN A 126 26.82 -4.06 -24.82
N PHE A 127 26.56 -4.81 -25.90
CA PHE A 127 27.50 -5.78 -26.42
C PHE A 127 28.74 -5.10 -27.03
N LEU A 128 28.54 -4.06 -27.86
CA LEU A 128 29.62 -3.34 -28.53
C LEU A 128 30.55 -2.60 -27.55
N LEU A 129 29.97 -1.91 -26.57
CA LEU A 129 30.68 -1.11 -25.57
C LEU A 129 31.01 -1.91 -24.30
N TYR A 130 30.70 -3.21 -24.26
CA TYR A 130 31.01 -4.10 -23.14
C TYR A 130 32.43 -3.95 -22.56
N PRO A 131 33.52 -3.91 -23.38
CA PRO A 131 34.88 -3.88 -22.85
C PRO A 131 35.21 -2.60 -22.06
N VAL A 132 34.49 -1.50 -22.31
CA VAL A 132 34.70 -0.21 -21.61
C VAL A 132 33.61 0.07 -20.59
N ALA A 133 32.36 -0.17 -20.95
CA ALA A 133 31.21 0.12 -20.09
C ALA A 133 31.14 -0.81 -18.87
N LYS A 134 31.40 -2.12 -19.02
CA LYS A 134 31.28 -3.05 -17.89
C LYS A 134 32.32 -2.81 -16.79
N PRO A 135 33.61 -2.52 -17.09
CA PRO A 135 34.56 -2.08 -16.08
C PRO A 135 34.13 -0.79 -15.37
N SER A 136 33.66 0.23 -16.11
CA SER A 136 33.14 1.47 -15.50
C SER A 136 31.97 1.17 -14.54
N ALA A 137 31.06 0.28 -14.94
CA ALA A 137 29.94 -0.14 -14.10
C ALA A 137 30.38 -0.84 -12.82
N LYS A 138 31.40 -1.71 -12.88
CA LYS A 138 31.95 -2.37 -11.69
C LYS A 138 32.57 -1.39 -10.70
N VAL A 139 33.21 -0.34 -11.19
CA VAL A 139 33.75 0.73 -10.34
C VAL A 139 32.61 1.46 -9.62
N LEU A 140 31.52 1.79 -10.33
CA LEU A 140 30.34 2.39 -9.72
C LEU A 140 29.66 1.45 -8.72
N ASP A 141 29.50 0.17 -9.06
CA ASP A 141 28.93 -0.85 -8.16
C ASP A 141 29.72 -0.94 -6.85
N ALA A 142 31.06 -0.88 -6.91
CA ALA A 142 31.92 -0.96 -5.74
C ALA A 142 31.88 0.31 -4.87
N TRP A 143 31.64 1.47 -5.47
CA TRP A 143 31.67 2.76 -4.78
C TRP A 143 30.30 3.17 -4.22
N LEU A 144 29.25 3.02 -5.02
CA LEU A 144 27.90 3.52 -4.72
C LEU A 144 26.90 2.40 -4.43
N GLY A 145 27.26 1.14 -4.70
CA GLY A 145 26.34 0.02 -4.64
C GLY A 145 25.45 -0.08 -5.87
N ARG A 146 24.53 -1.05 -5.84
CA ARG A 146 23.55 -1.27 -6.92
C ARG A 146 22.28 -0.49 -6.63
N GLU A 147 21.61 -0.04 -7.69
CA GLU A 147 20.27 0.54 -7.58
C GLU A 147 19.34 -0.47 -6.87
N GLY A 148 18.68 -0.03 -5.80
CA GLY A 148 17.70 -0.80 -5.02
C GLY A 148 16.28 -0.63 -5.56
N ILE A 149 15.29 -1.21 -4.88
CA ILE A 149 13.90 -0.77 -4.97
C ILE A 149 13.67 0.05 -3.71
N ASP A 150 13.42 1.35 -3.87
CA ASP A 150 13.04 2.19 -2.73
C ASP A 150 11.56 1.95 -2.45
N TYR A 151 11.27 1.16 -1.44
CA TYR A 151 9.90 1.00 -0.94
C TYR A 151 9.48 2.28 -0.21
N LEU A 152 8.26 2.75 -0.48
CA LEU A 152 7.68 3.88 0.23
C LEU A 152 7.50 3.48 1.70
N ARG A 153 7.94 4.36 2.61
CA ARG A 153 7.61 4.22 4.02
C ARG A 153 6.13 4.54 4.20
N GLU A 154 5.53 4.05 5.27
CA GLU A 154 4.11 4.29 5.55
C GLU A 154 3.74 5.78 5.60
N ASN A 155 4.60 6.61 6.20
CA ASN A 155 4.41 8.06 6.22
C ASN A 155 4.44 8.68 4.81
N ASP A 156 5.31 8.18 3.92
CA ASP A 156 5.37 8.63 2.53
C ASP A 156 4.11 8.17 1.78
N LEU A 157 3.63 6.95 2.03
CA LEU A 157 2.38 6.43 1.46
C LEU A 157 1.17 7.26 1.92
N LYS A 158 1.05 7.57 3.22
CA LYS A 158 0.03 8.47 3.76
C LYS A 158 0.10 9.84 3.09
N ALA A 159 1.30 10.39 2.88
CA ALA A 159 1.49 11.68 2.20
C ALA A 159 1.05 11.63 0.73
N VAL A 160 1.36 10.54 0.02
CA VAL A 160 0.89 10.32 -1.36
C VAL A 160 -0.63 10.25 -1.42
N ILE A 161 -1.28 9.53 -0.51
CA ILE A 161 -2.75 9.45 -0.44
C ILE A 161 -3.35 10.84 -0.18
N ARG A 162 -2.80 11.61 0.77
CA ARG A 162 -3.25 13.00 1.03
C ARG A 162 -3.13 13.90 -0.19
N ALA A 163 -2.01 13.84 -0.90
CA ALA A 163 -1.81 14.61 -2.12
C ALA A 163 -2.83 14.24 -3.22
N HIS A 164 -3.29 12.99 -3.27
CA HIS A 164 -4.37 12.59 -4.16
C HIS A 164 -5.72 13.14 -3.70
N ILE A 165 -6.03 13.11 -2.40
CA ILE A 165 -7.30 13.69 -1.88
C ILE A 165 -7.40 15.19 -2.21
N GLU A 166 -6.28 15.93 -2.15
CA GLU A 166 -6.24 17.38 -2.38
C GLU A 166 -6.21 17.77 -3.87
N ALA A 167 -5.96 16.84 -4.79
CA ALA A 167 -5.85 17.16 -6.21
C ALA A 167 -7.23 17.30 -6.88
N GLU A 168 -7.44 18.38 -7.65
CA GLU A 168 -8.73 18.71 -8.29
C GLU A 168 -9.24 17.64 -9.27
N ASP A 169 -8.34 16.84 -9.87
CA ASP A 169 -8.65 15.80 -10.86
C ASP A 169 -8.47 14.36 -10.30
N ALA A 170 -8.46 14.18 -8.99
CA ALA A 170 -8.21 12.86 -8.41
C ALA A 170 -9.38 11.89 -8.56
N GLU A 171 -9.07 10.63 -8.89
CA GLU A 171 -10.05 9.54 -8.92
C GLU A 171 -10.46 9.08 -7.51
N VAL A 172 -9.62 9.34 -6.50
CA VAL A 172 -9.84 8.91 -5.11
C VAL A 172 -10.75 9.91 -4.41
N GLN A 173 -11.91 9.45 -3.97
CA GLN A 173 -12.81 10.31 -3.21
C GLN A 173 -12.23 10.60 -1.81
N PRO A 174 -12.46 11.78 -1.22
CA PRO A 174 -11.96 12.12 0.12
C PRO A 174 -12.31 11.07 1.18
N VAL A 175 -13.52 10.51 1.10
CA VAL A 175 -14.01 9.42 1.96
C VAL A 175 -13.07 8.20 1.89
N GLU A 176 -12.72 7.76 0.69
CA GLU A 176 -11.88 6.59 0.43
C GLU A 176 -10.44 6.84 0.90
N GLY A 177 -9.90 8.02 0.60
CA GLY A 177 -8.54 8.38 0.98
C GLY A 177 -8.36 8.54 2.49
N ILE A 178 -9.30 9.22 3.17
CA ILE A 178 -9.28 9.36 4.63
C ILE A 178 -9.44 7.99 5.29
N GLY A 179 -10.36 7.16 4.80
CA GLY A 179 -10.55 5.78 5.28
C GLY A 179 -9.27 4.95 5.17
N ALA A 180 -8.57 5.02 4.02
CA ALA A 180 -7.30 4.32 3.82
C ALA A 180 -6.20 4.81 4.77
N ILE A 181 -6.10 6.11 5.03
CA ILE A 181 -5.13 6.68 5.97
C ILE A 181 -5.43 6.22 7.41
N ASN A 182 -6.70 6.21 7.81
CA ASN A 182 -7.12 5.74 9.11
C ASN A 182 -6.83 4.24 9.28
N PHE A 183 -7.03 3.45 8.23
CA PHE A 183 -6.72 2.02 8.24
C PHE A 183 -5.20 1.77 8.38
N LEU A 184 -4.36 2.53 7.66
CA LEU A 184 -2.90 2.42 7.83
C LEU A 184 -2.45 2.78 9.26
N ALA A 185 -3.18 3.64 9.96
CA ALA A 185 -2.85 4.04 11.32
C ALA A 185 -3.41 3.09 12.40
N ILE A 186 -4.10 2.01 12.03
CA ILE A 186 -4.78 1.14 13.01
C ILE A 186 -3.79 0.35 13.88
N ASP A 187 -2.64 0.00 13.31
CA ASP A 187 -1.57 -0.73 14.00
C ASP A 187 -0.87 0.15 15.06
N ASP A 188 -1.00 1.47 14.96
CA ASP A 188 -0.48 2.41 15.95
C ASP A 188 -1.44 2.62 17.14
N LEU A 189 -2.68 2.13 17.06
CA LEU A 189 -3.70 2.33 18.09
C LEU A 189 -3.64 1.23 19.14
N SER A 190 -3.74 1.62 20.40
CA SER A 190 -3.85 0.67 21.50
C SER A 190 -5.33 0.32 21.75
N VAL A 191 -5.60 -0.90 22.19
CA VAL A 191 -6.95 -1.35 22.55
C VAL A 191 -7.61 -0.43 23.61
N SER A 192 -6.83 0.25 24.45
CA SER A 192 -7.36 1.22 25.41
C SER A 192 -7.90 2.52 24.81
N ASP A 193 -7.54 2.85 23.56
CA ASP A 193 -7.87 4.12 22.93
C ASP A 193 -9.24 4.12 22.24
N GLU A 194 -9.81 2.94 22.01
CA GLU A 194 -11.08 2.75 21.30
C GLU A 194 -12.11 2.03 22.18
N GLY A 195 -13.35 1.97 21.68
CA GLY A 195 -14.49 1.35 22.36
C GLY A 195 -15.03 2.14 23.55
N GLU A 196 -16.03 1.54 24.19
CA GLU A 196 -16.76 2.13 25.31
C GLU A 196 -16.30 1.57 26.65
N VAL A 197 -16.42 2.37 27.70
CA VAL A 197 -16.09 1.93 29.07
C VAL A 197 -17.19 0.99 29.54
N VAL A 198 -16.81 -0.18 30.06
CA VAL A 198 -17.76 -1.17 30.58
C VAL A 198 -18.46 -0.61 31.82
N ASN A 199 -19.79 -0.60 31.80
CA ASN A 199 -20.61 -0.28 32.97
C ASN A 199 -20.63 -1.48 33.94
N GLU A 200 -20.38 -1.26 35.23
CA GLU A 200 -20.43 -2.35 36.22
C GLU A 200 -21.81 -3.01 36.32
N GLN A 201 -22.89 -2.27 36.03
CA GLN A 201 -24.25 -2.81 35.99
C GLN A 201 -24.51 -3.70 34.77
N SER A 202 -23.68 -3.60 33.72
CA SER A 202 -23.75 -4.48 32.55
C SER A 202 -22.85 -5.73 32.71
N VAL A 203 -22.39 -6.03 33.93
CA VAL A 203 -21.63 -7.25 34.24
C VAL A 203 -22.46 -8.18 35.12
N ILE A 204 -22.78 -9.35 34.60
CA ILE A 204 -23.66 -10.32 35.24
C ILE A 204 -22.86 -11.59 35.57
N PRO A 205 -22.56 -11.85 36.87
CA PRO A 205 -21.98 -13.13 37.27
C PRO A 205 -23.04 -14.23 37.22
N LEU A 206 -22.67 -15.36 36.63
CA LEU A 206 -23.47 -16.58 36.52
C LEU A 206 -22.61 -17.82 36.83
N PRO A 207 -23.21 -18.88 37.39
CA PRO A 207 -22.54 -20.17 37.50
C PRO A 207 -22.21 -20.69 36.10
N ALA A 208 -20.98 -21.15 35.89
CA ALA A 208 -20.51 -21.61 34.59
C ALA A 208 -20.12 -23.09 34.63
N LYS A 209 -20.35 -23.79 33.53
CA LYS A 209 -19.81 -25.13 33.30
C LYS A 209 -18.70 -25.03 32.26
N VAL A 210 -17.45 -25.11 32.72
CA VAL A 210 -16.27 -24.82 31.88
C VAL A 210 -16.39 -23.38 31.38
N ASP A 211 -16.44 -23.15 30.06
CA ASP A 211 -16.43 -21.82 29.45
C ASP A 211 -17.84 -21.36 29.04
N PHE A 212 -18.88 -22.01 29.57
CA PHE A 212 -20.27 -21.73 29.21
C PHE A 212 -21.07 -21.28 30.44
N PRO A 213 -21.43 -19.99 30.55
CA PRO A 213 -22.27 -19.49 31.64
C PRO A 213 -23.68 -20.07 31.52
N LEU A 214 -24.24 -20.53 32.63
CA LEU A 214 -25.57 -21.12 32.68
C LEU A 214 -26.61 -20.01 32.84
N ILE A 215 -27.25 -19.64 31.73
CA ILE A 215 -28.35 -18.69 31.72
C ILE A 215 -29.57 -19.39 32.37
N PRO A 216 -30.23 -18.77 33.37
CA PRO A 216 -31.42 -19.36 33.97
C PRO A 216 -32.56 -19.48 32.95
N GLU A 217 -33.56 -20.30 33.27
CA GLU A 217 -34.77 -20.38 32.44
C GLU A 217 -35.48 -19.02 32.44
N ILE A 218 -35.73 -18.49 31.24
CA ILE A 218 -36.29 -17.15 31.03
C ILE A 218 -37.80 -17.26 30.82
N GLU A 219 -38.57 -16.58 31.66
CA GLU A 219 -39.97 -16.30 31.36
C GLU A 219 -40.03 -15.15 30.33
N ARG A 220 -40.75 -15.34 29.22
CA ARG A 220 -40.85 -14.35 28.13
C ARG A 220 -41.76 -13.17 28.50
N SER A 221 -41.45 -12.49 29.60
CA SER A 221 -42.21 -11.42 30.24
C SER A 221 -41.27 -10.30 30.70
N PRO A 222 -41.67 -9.02 30.66
CA PRO A 222 -40.89 -7.91 31.23
C PRO A 222 -40.57 -8.06 32.72
N ASP A 223 -41.34 -8.89 33.43
CA ASP A 223 -41.16 -9.16 34.86
C ASP A 223 -40.11 -10.26 35.14
N ASP A 224 -39.52 -10.86 34.10
CA ASP A 224 -38.51 -11.90 34.28
C ASP A 224 -37.25 -11.37 34.98
N PRO A 225 -36.76 -12.03 36.04
CA PRO A 225 -35.62 -11.56 36.80
C PRO A 225 -34.32 -11.46 35.99
N PHE A 226 -34.10 -12.33 35.01
CA PHE A 226 -32.89 -12.30 34.20
C PHE A 226 -32.97 -11.21 33.12
N LEU A 227 -34.12 -11.05 32.46
CA LEU A 227 -34.34 -9.94 31.52
C LEU A 227 -34.20 -8.58 32.21
N GLN A 228 -34.72 -8.42 33.42
CA GLN A 228 -34.52 -7.19 34.21
C GLN A 228 -33.04 -6.93 34.53
N ARG A 229 -32.23 -7.99 34.74
CA ARG A 229 -30.78 -7.84 34.94
C ARG A 229 -30.06 -7.43 33.66
N LEU A 230 -30.47 -7.95 32.50
CA LEU A 230 -29.94 -7.52 31.19
C LEU A 230 -30.24 -6.03 30.94
N ASP A 231 -31.47 -5.59 31.20
CA ASP A 231 -31.91 -4.21 30.97
C ASP A 231 -31.35 -3.20 32.01
N ALA A 232 -30.93 -3.67 33.19
CA ALA A 232 -30.56 -2.81 34.33
C ALA A 232 -29.53 -1.71 34.03
N SER A 233 -28.63 -1.95 33.07
CA SER A 233 -27.58 -1.00 32.68
C SER A 233 -27.99 -0.03 31.56
N GLY A 234 -29.05 -0.36 30.81
CA GLY A 234 -29.44 0.29 29.56
C GLY A 234 -28.39 0.23 28.45
N GLN A 235 -27.38 -0.63 28.57
CA GLN A 235 -26.33 -0.83 27.56
C GLN A 235 -26.75 -1.93 26.58
N SER A 236 -26.43 -1.74 25.30
CA SER A 236 -26.68 -2.76 24.27
C SER A 236 -25.87 -4.04 24.49
N TRP A 237 -24.73 -3.95 25.19
CA TRP A 237 -23.84 -5.08 25.44
C TRP A 237 -23.71 -5.40 26.92
N VAL A 238 -24.00 -6.65 27.30
CA VAL A 238 -23.94 -7.13 28.68
C VAL A 238 -22.97 -8.32 28.78
N ILE A 239 -22.06 -8.27 29.74
CA ILE A 239 -20.97 -9.25 29.89
C ILE A 239 -21.36 -10.30 30.93
N LEU A 240 -21.36 -11.56 30.53
CA LEU A 240 -21.58 -12.70 31.42
C LEU A 240 -20.22 -13.20 31.94
N THR A 241 -20.05 -13.23 33.26
CA THR A 241 -18.83 -13.73 33.90
C THR A 241 -19.10 -15.02 34.65
N ASN A 242 -18.05 -15.80 34.91
CA ASN A 242 -18.11 -16.86 35.91
C ASN A 242 -18.10 -16.29 37.35
N ASP A 243 -18.22 -17.17 38.34
CA ASP A 243 -18.16 -16.81 39.77
C ASP A 243 -16.79 -16.22 40.19
N ALA A 244 -15.73 -16.43 39.40
CA ALA A 244 -14.41 -15.84 39.61
C ALA A 244 -14.27 -14.43 38.99
N GLY A 245 -15.29 -13.94 38.26
CA GLY A 245 -15.28 -12.64 37.59
C GLY A 245 -14.54 -12.63 36.25
N GLU A 246 -14.26 -13.81 35.68
CA GLU A 246 -13.69 -13.92 34.33
C GLU A 246 -14.82 -13.83 33.29
N PRO A 247 -14.65 -13.00 32.24
CA PRO A 247 -15.66 -12.81 31.21
C PRO A 247 -15.68 -14.02 30.28
N LEU A 248 -16.89 -14.55 30.01
CA LEU A 248 -17.08 -15.73 29.18
C LEU A 248 -17.84 -15.42 27.90
N LEU A 249 -18.95 -14.69 27.99
CA LEU A 249 -19.80 -14.31 26.86
C LEU A 249 -20.21 -12.84 26.97
N VAL A 250 -20.57 -12.24 25.84
CA VAL A 250 -21.19 -10.91 25.76
C VAL A 250 -22.55 -11.07 25.08
N VAL A 251 -23.61 -10.52 25.64
CA VAL A 251 -24.98 -10.61 25.13
C VAL A 251 -25.34 -9.29 24.44
N ASP A 252 -25.89 -9.37 23.23
CA ASP A 252 -26.68 -8.27 22.65
C ASP A 252 -28.01 -8.18 23.42
N ALA A 253 -28.03 -7.29 24.42
CA ALA A 253 -29.18 -7.11 25.29
C ALA A 253 -30.38 -6.55 24.53
N ASP A 254 -30.17 -5.63 23.58
CA ASP A 254 -31.25 -5.03 22.79
C ASP A 254 -31.93 -6.05 21.89
N GLY A 255 -31.16 -6.93 21.26
CA GLY A 255 -31.67 -8.05 20.48
C GLY A 255 -32.43 -9.06 21.36
N CYS A 256 -31.77 -9.52 22.43
CA CYS A 256 -32.31 -10.53 23.34
C CYS A 256 -33.61 -10.07 24.02
N LEU A 257 -33.64 -8.86 24.59
CA LEU A 257 -34.82 -8.31 25.26
C LEU A 257 -35.99 -8.13 24.30
N ARG A 258 -35.72 -7.61 23.10
CA ARG A 258 -36.74 -7.40 22.07
C ARG A 258 -37.39 -8.71 21.66
N ASP A 259 -36.60 -9.73 21.40
CA ASP A 259 -37.11 -11.02 20.97
C ASP A 259 -37.81 -11.76 22.12
N ALA A 260 -37.24 -11.71 23.34
CA ALA A 260 -37.83 -12.32 24.52
C ALA A 260 -39.24 -11.75 24.81
N VAL A 261 -39.42 -10.43 24.75
CA VAL A 261 -40.68 -9.77 25.14
C VAL A 261 -41.71 -9.74 24.01
N PHE A 262 -41.30 -9.43 22.78
CA PHE A 262 -42.24 -9.12 21.69
C PHE A 262 -42.49 -10.28 20.71
N ASN A 263 -41.53 -11.19 20.50
CA ASN A 263 -41.59 -12.20 19.43
C ASN A 263 -41.92 -13.60 19.95
N ARG A 264 -43.06 -13.74 20.63
CA ARG A 264 -43.44 -14.98 21.34
C ARG A 264 -43.80 -16.17 20.43
N GLU A 265 -43.93 -15.95 19.13
CA GLU A 265 -44.34 -16.99 18.17
C GLU A 265 -43.18 -17.87 17.70
N GLN A 266 -41.93 -17.43 17.88
CA GLN A 266 -40.72 -18.15 17.47
C GLN A 266 -40.04 -18.84 18.66
N PRO A 267 -39.29 -19.93 18.45
CA PRO A 267 -38.38 -20.45 19.46
C PRO A 267 -37.42 -19.35 19.92
N PHE A 268 -37.06 -19.35 21.20
CA PHE A 268 -36.13 -18.37 21.77
C PHE A 268 -35.08 -19.09 22.58
N ASP A 269 -33.85 -18.85 22.21
CA ASP A 269 -32.67 -19.24 22.96
C ASP A 269 -31.84 -17.98 23.23
N PRO A 270 -31.62 -17.58 24.50
CA PRO A 270 -30.79 -16.42 24.82
C PRO A 270 -29.34 -16.58 24.34
N TYR A 271 -28.86 -17.80 24.09
CA TYR A 271 -27.53 -18.02 23.54
C TYR A 271 -27.40 -17.60 22.07
N ASP A 272 -28.51 -17.46 21.34
CA ASP A 272 -28.52 -16.93 19.95
C ASP A 272 -28.09 -15.46 19.89
N TYR A 273 -28.14 -14.76 21.03
CA TYR A 273 -27.75 -13.36 21.19
C TYR A 273 -26.40 -13.21 21.91
N CYS A 274 -25.70 -14.33 22.16
CA CYS A 274 -24.41 -14.33 22.82
C CYS A 274 -23.28 -14.32 21.77
N HIS A 275 -22.23 -13.59 22.10
CA HIS A 275 -21.00 -13.47 21.36
C HIS A 275 -19.84 -13.89 22.26
N ARG A 276 -18.82 -14.52 21.67
CA ARG A 276 -17.60 -14.88 22.38
C ARG A 276 -16.58 -13.74 22.23
N PRO A 277 -16.18 -13.09 23.32
CA PRO A 277 -15.25 -11.98 23.20
C PRO A 277 -13.80 -12.46 23.07
N ILE A 278 -13.00 -11.72 22.31
CA ILE A 278 -11.54 -11.75 22.44
C ILE A 278 -11.17 -10.96 23.69
N VAL A 279 -10.75 -11.67 24.73
CA VAL A 279 -10.41 -11.07 26.03
C VAL A 279 -8.93 -10.70 26.05
N VAL A 280 -8.64 -9.43 26.33
CA VAL A 280 -7.28 -8.89 26.42
C VAL A 280 -7.12 -8.20 27.77
N THR A 281 -5.97 -8.38 28.43
CA THR A 281 -5.70 -7.75 29.74
C THR A 281 -4.68 -6.62 29.66
N ASP A 282 -3.80 -6.64 28.66
CA ASP A 282 -2.81 -5.58 28.44
C ASP A 282 -3.43 -4.44 27.60
N PRO A 283 -3.55 -3.21 28.16
CA PRO A 283 -4.14 -2.07 27.46
C PRO A 283 -3.32 -1.59 26.26
N LYS A 284 -2.04 -2.02 26.15
CA LYS A 284 -1.12 -1.57 25.10
C LYS A 284 -1.11 -2.48 23.87
N VAL A 285 -1.93 -3.52 23.84
CA VAL A 285 -2.02 -4.41 22.69
C VAL A 285 -2.48 -3.60 21.47
N PRO A 286 -1.77 -3.68 20.34
CA PRO A 286 -2.18 -3.03 19.10
C PRO A 286 -3.53 -3.55 18.62
N LEU A 287 -4.40 -2.63 18.21
CA LEU A 287 -5.74 -2.97 17.75
C LEU A 287 -5.69 -3.80 16.44
N GLY A 288 -4.70 -3.55 15.58
CA GLY A 288 -4.49 -4.31 14.35
C GLY A 288 -4.32 -5.82 14.58
N ASP A 289 -3.59 -6.21 15.63
CA ASP A 289 -3.39 -7.63 15.99
C ASP A 289 -4.71 -8.31 16.38
N LEU A 290 -5.61 -7.58 17.05
CA LEU A 290 -6.90 -8.09 17.50
C LEU A 290 -7.90 -8.20 16.35
N ILE A 291 -7.89 -7.25 15.41
CA ILE A 291 -8.72 -7.31 14.20
C ILE A 291 -8.36 -8.53 13.34
N TYR A 292 -7.08 -8.86 13.27
CA TYR A 292 -6.63 -10.06 12.57
C TYR A 292 -7.15 -11.34 13.24
N GLN A 293 -7.23 -11.38 14.57
CA GLN A 293 -7.80 -12.51 15.32
C GLN A 293 -9.31 -12.65 15.08
N LEU A 294 -10.08 -11.55 15.11
CA LEU A 294 -11.52 -11.56 14.77
C LEU A 294 -11.74 -12.23 13.39
N LYS A 295 -10.93 -11.85 12.39
CA LYS A 295 -10.99 -12.41 11.03
C LYS A 295 -10.63 -13.90 10.93
N ILE A 296 -9.77 -14.41 11.80
CA ILE A 296 -9.41 -15.84 11.81
C ILE A 296 -10.58 -16.64 12.38
N ASN A 297 -11.13 -16.18 13.50
CA ASN A 297 -12.20 -16.89 14.19
C ASN A 297 -13.49 -16.95 13.34
N GLU A 298 -13.84 -15.85 12.66
CA GLU A 298 -14.93 -15.82 11.65
C GLU A 298 -14.80 -16.93 10.59
N ARG A 299 -13.57 -17.35 10.23
CA ARG A 299 -13.33 -18.38 9.20
C ARG A 299 -13.43 -19.79 9.73
N ASP A 300 -13.01 -20.02 10.97
CA ASP A 300 -13.09 -21.34 11.62
C ASP A 300 -14.54 -21.68 11.99
N ASP A 301 -15.34 -20.69 12.38
CA ASP A 301 -16.77 -20.86 12.64
C ASP A 301 -17.57 -21.13 11.38
N ARG A 302 -17.21 -20.63 10.19
CA ARG A 302 -17.90 -21.04 8.95
C ARG A 302 -17.78 -22.54 8.62
N ASN A 303 -16.87 -23.25 9.28
CA ASN A 303 -16.72 -24.71 9.17
C ASN A 303 -17.39 -25.49 10.32
N HIS A 304 -17.96 -24.82 11.33
CA HIS A 304 -18.72 -25.42 12.44
C HIS A 304 -20.12 -24.79 12.51
N ASP A 305 -21.17 -25.55 12.82
CA ASP A 305 -22.55 -25.04 13.04
C ASP A 305 -22.66 -24.18 14.34
N GLY A 306 -21.63 -23.42 14.71
CA GLY A 306 -21.59 -22.57 15.89
C GLY A 306 -22.52 -21.38 15.74
N VAL A 307 -23.42 -21.20 16.71
CA VAL A 307 -24.44 -20.13 16.74
C VAL A 307 -23.88 -18.81 17.31
N ILE A 308 -22.69 -18.84 17.92
CA ILE A 308 -22.10 -17.71 18.65
C ILE A 308 -20.99 -17.08 17.80
N GLU A 309 -21.12 -15.79 17.48
CA GLU A 309 -20.15 -15.04 16.65
C GLU A 309 -19.01 -14.42 17.49
N ASP A 310 -17.79 -14.43 16.96
CA ASP A 310 -16.56 -13.90 17.57
C ASP A 310 -16.27 -12.46 17.11
N ASP A 311 -17.14 -11.51 17.49
CA ASP A 311 -17.17 -10.16 16.89
C ASP A 311 -16.91 -9.01 17.88
N VAL A 312 -16.55 -9.34 19.13
CA VAL A 312 -16.38 -8.36 20.21
C VAL A 312 -14.99 -8.49 20.85
N ILE A 313 -14.31 -7.36 21.06
CA ILE A 313 -13.05 -7.30 21.82
C ILE A 313 -13.35 -6.73 23.20
N LEU A 314 -12.83 -7.39 24.24
CA LEU A 314 -12.99 -6.97 25.62
C LEU A 314 -11.63 -6.73 26.28
N LEU A 315 -11.32 -5.48 26.60
CA LEU A 315 -10.22 -5.14 27.49
C LEU A 315 -10.69 -5.38 28.93
N TRP A 316 -10.12 -6.38 29.60
CA TRP A 316 -10.48 -6.81 30.95
C TRP A 316 -9.34 -6.61 31.95
N GLY A 317 -8.91 -5.34 32.09
CA GLY A 317 -7.88 -4.90 33.04
C GLY A 317 -8.41 -3.92 34.09
N GLU A 318 -7.56 -2.99 34.56
CA GLU A 318 -7.97 -1.90 35.46
C GLU A 318 -9.00 -0.97 34.81
N GLN A 319 -8.86 -0.71 33.51
CA GLN A 319 -9.82 0.02 32.71
C GLN A 319 -10.52 -0.96 31.77
N ARG A 320 -11.76 -1.31 32.11
CA ARG A 320 -12.55 -2.26 31.31
C ARG A 320 -13.19 -1.54 30.13
N ARG A 321 -12.97 -2.06 28.92
CA ARG A 321 -13.55 -1.52 27.68
C ARG A 321 -14.10 -2.62 26.80
N ILE A 322 -15.19 -2.31 26.11
CA ILE A 322 -15.78 -3.15 25.07
C ILE A 322 -15.63 -2.45 23.73
N ILE A 323 -15.15 -3.17 22.72
CA ILE A 323 -14.95 -2.64 21.36
C ILE A 323 -15.70 -3.55 20.41
N THR A 324 -16.55 -2.94 19.59
CA THR A 324 -17.41 -3.62 18.63
C THR A 324 -16.98 -3.32 17.19
N GLY A 325 -17.49 -4.09 16.23
CA GLY A 325 -17.29 -3.77 14.81
C GLY A 325 -17.78 -2.37 14.42
N ALA A 326 -18.81 -1.84 15.08
CA ALA A 326 -19.31 -0.49 14.84
C ALA A 326 -18.32 0.58 15.30
N ASP A 327 -17.64 0.38 16.43
CA ASP A 327 -16.60 1.30 16.92
C ASP A 327 -15.41 1.35 15.97
N LEU A 328 -14.97 0.17 15.50
CA LEU A 328 -13.89 0.03 14.53
C LEU A 328 -14.24 0.73 13.21
N LEU A 329 -15.46 0.53 12.70
CA LEU A 329 -15.92 1.18 11.47
C LEU A 329 -16.05 2.70 11.66
N GLY A 330 -16.62 3.15 12.78
CA GLY A 330 -16.71 4.56 13.13
C GLY A 330 -15.34 5.23 13.19
N ARG A 331 -14.32 4.51 13.68
CA ARG A 331 -12.94 4.98 13.70
C ARG A 331 -12.35 5.16 12.30
N LEU A 332 -12.58 4.21 11.40
CA LEU A 332 -12.12 4.29 10.00
C LEU A 332 -12.77 5.47 9.27
N LEU A 333 -14.00 5.82 9.62
CA LEU A 333 -14.74 6.93 9.01
C LEU A 333 -14.51 8.29 9.70
N LYS A 334 -13.74 8.32 10.78
CA LYS A 334 -13.50 9.55 11.55
C LYS A 334 -12.80 10.61 10.70
N GLY A 335 -13.36 11.82 10.67
CA GLY A 335 -12.84 12.96 9.90
C GLY A 335 -13.33 13.06 8.46
N ILE A 336 -14.21 12.15 8.01
CA ILE A 336 -14.81 12.20 6.67
C ILE A 336 -15.93 13.24 6.56
N THR A 337 -16.56 13.60 7.69
CA THR A 337 -17.73 14.51 7.74
C THR A 337 -17.39 15.94 8.19
N SER A 338 -16.14 16.40 8.05
CA SER A 338 -15.75 17.77 8.46
C SER A 338 -15.69 18.75 7.30
#